data_AF-A0AAW1ME75-F1
#
_entry.id   AF-A0AAW1ME75-F1
#
_cell.length_a   1.000
_cell.length_b   1.000
_cell.length_c   1.000
_cell.angle_alpha   90.00
_cell.angle_beta   90.00
_cell.angle_gamma   90.00
#
_symmetry.space_group_name_H-M   'P 1'
#
loop_
_entity.id
_entity.type
_entity.pdbx_description
1 polymer ?
#
loop_
_entity_poly.entity_id
_entity_poly.type
_entity_poly.pdbx_seq_one_letter_code
_entity_poly.pdbx_strand_id
1 'polypeptide(L)'
;MIHFQSTWSKMKVVVILFVAFNAAHCFVNPYRTIREEPVTDDPGPALYLTPLIEQGKIKQARNAAQVNFAGFKNVSSYSGYLTVDKQFDSNMFFWFFPSFSNFETDPVVLWLQGGPGASSLIGLFAENGPFKPAKHGVNLRKYNWVHGHSVIYIDNPVGAGYSFTNGGYVKNETVVGQNLYKALLQFFQLFPELQKNDFFVTGESYAGKYVPAISFTIHENNVLAKQKINLKGLAIGNGLCDPENQLKYSYYLYQLGLIDMNAQKMLHDIEMKGIDFIKHQKWLEAFQVFNDLINDYLIERMGKYIQSTEVRRAIHVGNNTFNGESSIVEINLALDIMQSVAPWITQLLSHYRVLIYNV
;
A
#
# COMPACT_ATOMS: atom_id res chain seq x y z
N MET A 1 -24.82 -41.08 -68.48
CA MET A 1 -24.09 -41.81 -67.42
C MET A 1 -23.00 -40.86 -66.95
N ILE A 2 -22.99 -40.39 -65.69
CA ILE A 2 -22.55 -41.14 -64.49
C ILE A 2 -21.07 -41.55 -64.71
N HIS A 3 -20.08 -41.02 -63.98
CA HIS A 3 -20.07 -40.84 -62.52
C HIS A 3 -19.79 -39.44 -61.97
N PHE A 4 -20.25 -39.23 -60.73
CA PHE A 4 -19.92 -38.10 -59.84
C PHE A 4 -18.84 -38.54 -58.84
N GLN A 5 -17.79 -37.73 -58.65
CA GLN A 5 -16.87 -37.66 -57.50
C GLN A 5 -16.10 -36.34 -57.66
N SER A 6 -16.25 -35.31 -56.81
CA SER A 6 -15.89 -35.24 -55.38
C SER A 6 -14.41 -35.60 -55.17
N THR A 7 -13.55 -34.72 -54.69
CA THR A 7 -13.76 -33.84 -53.52
C THR A 7 -13.18 -32.41 -53.65
N TRP A 8 -13.84 -31.45 -53.00
CA TRP A 8 -13.26 -30.14 -52.69
C TRP A 8 -12.32 -30.27 -51.48
N SER A 9 -10.99 -30.24 -51.67
CA SER A 9 -10.04 -30.23 -50.54
C SER A 9 -8.64 -29.69 -50.87
N LYS A 10 -8.54 -28.43 -51.33
CA LYS A 10 -7.25 -27.73 -51.51
C LYS A 10 -7.24 -26.25 -51.08
N MET A 11 -7.98 -25.90 -50.02
CA MET A 11 -7.96 -24.53 -49.47
C MET A 11 -8.32 -24.45 -47.98
N LYS A 12 -7.69 -25.27 -47.10
CA LYS A 12 -8.02 -25.29 -45.66
C LYS A 12 -6.95 -25.82 -44.67
N VAL A 13 -5.65 -25.69 -44.95
CA VAL A 13 -4.56 -26.25 -44.08
C VAL A 13 -3.35 -25.30 -43.88
N VAL A 14 -3.58 -23.97 -43.73
CA VAL A 14 -2.48 -22.99 -43.48
C VAL A 14 -2.87 -21.93 -42.42
N VAL A 15 -3.83 -22.21 -41.54
CA VAL A 15 -4.32 -21.26 -40.50
C VAL A 15 -4.36 -21.89 -39.10
N ILE A 16 -3.65 -23.01 -38.89
CA ILE A 16 -3.50 -23.64 -37.57
C ILE A 16 -2.04 -24.05 -37.38
N LEU A 17 -1.18 -23.06 -37.07
CA LEU A 17 0.12 -23.22 -36.39
C LEU A 17 0.82 -21.87 -36.08
N PHE A 18 0.06 -20.85 -35.64
CA PHE A 18 0.63 -19.54 -35.22
C PHE A 18 0.01 -18.97 -33.93
N VAL A 19 -0.40 -19.87 -33.02
CA VAL A 19 -0.94 -19.54 -31.68
C VAL A 19 0.03 -19.94 -30.56
N ALA A 20 1.23 -20.42 -30.91
CA ALA A 20 2.16 -21.07 -29.99
C ALA A 20 3.56 -20.42 -29.95
N PHE A 21 3.67 -19.09 -30.10
CA PHE A 21 4.83 -18.32 -29.63
C PHE A 21 4.51 -16.81 -29.53
N ASN A 22 4.06 -16.35 -28.36
CA ASN A 22 4.14 -14.96 -27.86
C ASN A 22 3.56 -14.85 -26.42
N ALA A 23 3.85 -15.83 -25.56
CA ALA A 23 3.53 -15.78 -24.12
C ALA A 23 4.65 -15.11 -23.29
N ALA A 24 5.50 -14.33 -23.96
CA ALA A 24 6.57 -13.51 -23.39
C ALA A 24 6.68 -12.22 -24.21
N HIS A 25 7.15 -11.14 -23.57
CA HIS A 25 7.37 -9.80 -24.15
C HIS A 25 6.14 -8.85 -24.26
N CYS A 26 5.15 -8.98 -23.38
CA CYS A 26 4.25 -7.85 -23.03
C CYS A 26 4.65 -7.15 -21.71
N PHE A 27 5.95 -7.10 -21.42
CA PHE A 27 6.53 -6.31 -20.33
C PHE A 27 7.84 -5.66 -20.77
N VAL A 28 7.74 -4.54 -21.48
CA VAL A 28 8.77 -3.49 -21.32
C VAL A 28 8.34 -2.69 -20.11
N ASN A 29 9.19 -2.63 -19.09
CA ASN A 29 8.97 -1.76 -17.95
C ASN A 29 9.87 -0.51 -18.12
N PRO A 30 9.34 0.65 -18.58
CA PRO A 30 10.08 1.92 -18.52
C PRO A 30 10.57 2.24 -17.09
N TYR A 31 9.85 1.76 -16.08
CA TYR A 31 10.36 1.20 -14.82
C TYR A 31 11.62 0.35 -14.99
N ARG A 32 12.79 1.00 -14.97
CA ARG A 32 13.82 0.48 -14.08
C ARG A 32 13.18 0.27 -12.71
N THR A 33 12.92 -0.98 -12.34
CA THR A 33 12.87 -1.40 -10.94
C THR A 33 13.93 -0.63 -10.19
N ILE A 34 13.57 -0.06 -9.03
CA ILE A 34 14.53 0.63 -8.16
C ILE A 34 15.70 -0.34 -8.01
N ARG A 35 16.81 -0.04 -8.69
CA ARG A 35 17.94 -0.96 -8.70
C ARG A 35 18.40 -1.05 -7.26
N GLU A 36 18.64 -2.27 -6.81
CA GLU A 36 19.46 -2.48 -5.63
C GLU A 36 20.81 -1.82 -5.94
N GLU A 37 20.98 -0.57 -5.48
CA GLU A 37 22.26 0.11 -5.46
C GLU A 37 23.04 -0.66 -4.38
N PRO A 38 24.07 -1.45 -4.73
CA PRO A 38 24.66 -2.39 -3.80
C PRO A 38 25.21 -1.62 -2.61
N VAL A 39 24.74 -1.95 -1.42
CA VAL A 39 25.10 -1.26 -0.17
C VAL A 39 26.57 -1.56 0.12
N THR A 40 27.45 -0.62 -0.25
CA THR A 40 28.91 -0.77 -0.18
C THR A 40 29.48 -0.71 1.23
N ASP A 41 28.70 -0.15 2.17
CA ASP A 41 29.12 0.23 3.51
C ASP A 41 28.09 -0.27 4.51
N ASP A 42 28.53 -0.86 5.64
CA ASP A 42 27.64 -1.50 6.61
C ASP A 42 26.59 -0.51 7.19
N PRO A 43 25.28 -0.68 6.92
CA PRO A 43 24.23 0.18 7.47
C PRO A 43 23.95 -0.11 8.95
N GLY A 44 24.54 -1.15 9.53
CA GLY A 44 24.27 -1.64 10.88
C GLY A 44 23.08 -2.61 10.94
N PRO A 45 22.74 -3.12 12.15
CA PRO A 45 21.62 -4.02 12.34
C PRO A 45 20.27 -3.30 12.23
N ALA A 46 19.25 -4.02 11.77
CA ALA A 46 17.86 -3.56 11.82
C ALA A 46 17.33 -3.50 13.27
N LEU A 47 16.56 -2.47 13.60
CA LEU A 47 16.05 -2.26 14.97
C LEU A 47 14.68 -2.91 15.18
N TYR A 48 14.66 -4.06 15.84
CA TYR A 48 13.44 -4.72 16.30
C TYR A 48 13.02 -4.18 17.67
N LEU A 49 11.85 -3.52 17.72
CA LEU A 49 11.37 -2.88 18.95
C LEU A 49 10.50 -3.81 19.80
N THR A 50 9.81 -4.77 19.17
CA THR A 50 8.95 -5.75 19.85
C THR A 50 9.60 -6.45 21.05
N PRO A 51 10.85 -6.95 20.98
CA PRO A 51 11.48 -7.59 22.15
C PRO A 51 11.67 -6.67 23.35
N LEU A 52 11.84 -5.36 23.14
CA LEU A 52 11.92 -4.37 24.23
C LEU A 52 10.52 -4.00 24.74
N ILE A 53 9.53 -3.90 23.85
CA ILE A 53 8.13 -3.61 24.19
C ILE A 53 7.54 -4.73 25.05
N GLU A 54 7.73 -6.00 24.66
CA GLU A 54 7.28 -7.18 25.43
C GLU A 54 7.97 -7.31 26.80
N GLN A 55 9.19 -6.80 26.93
CA GLN A 55 9.91 -6.71 28.21
C GLN A 55 9.50 -5.49 29.06
N GLY A 56 8.52 -4.69 28.63
CA GLY A 56 8.10 -3.45 29.31
C GLY A 56 9.13 -2.33 29.25
N LYS A 57 10.20 -2.46 28.46
CA LYS A 57 11.34 -1.53 28.39
C LYS A 57 11.05 -0.32 27.48
N ILE A 58 9.85 0.24 27.60
CA ILE A 58 9.30 1.28 26.71
C ILE A 58 10.24 2.48 26.53
N LYS A 59 10.85 2.97 27.61
CA LYS A 59 11.83 4.09 27.53
C LYS A 59 13.07 3.71 26.72
N GLN A 60 13.57 2.48 26.84
CA GLN A 60 14.71 2.01 26.04
C GLN A 60 14.32 1.84 24.57
N ALA A 61 13.13 1.26 24.31
CA ALA A 61 12.60 1.11 22.96
C ALA A 61 12.45 2.47 22.25
N ARG A 62 11.85 3.47 22.91
CA ARG A 62 11.64 4.79 22.33
C ARG A 62 12.96 5.53 22.08
N ASN A 63 13.90 5.45 23.01
CA ASN A 63 15.23 6.06 22.85
C ASN A 63 16.01 5.41 21.69
N ALA A 64 15.91 4.08 21.51
CA ALA A 64 16.53 3.38 20.40
C ALA A 64 15.89 3.76 19.05
N ALA A 65 14.56 3.91 19.01
CA ALA A 65 13.82 4.24 17.78
C ALA A 65 14.14 5.64 17.22
N GLN A 66 14.75 6.55 18.00
CA GLN A 66 14.95 7.94 17.59
C GLN A 66 15.88 8.06 16.37
N VAL A 67 15.42 8.75 15.33
CA VAL A 67 16.15 8.99 14.08
C VAL A 67 17.07 10.20 14.25
N ASN A 68 18.36 9.94 14.45
CA ASN A 68 19.37 10.96 14.76
C ASN A 68 20.26 11.26 13.54
N PHE A 69 19.72 11.94 12.52
CA PHE A 69 20.46 12.27 11.30
C PHE A 69 20.20 13.69 10.78
N ALA A 70 21.26 14.51 10.72
CA ALA A 70 21.20 15.90 10.28
C ALA A 70 20.76 16.09 8.82
N GLY A 71 20.87 15.04 7.97
CA GLY A 71 20.33 15.07 6.60
C GLY A 71 18.81 15.31 6.56
N PHE A 72 18.08 14.85 7.57
CA PHE A 72 16.65 15.12 7.79
C PHE A 72 16.37 16.47 8.48
N LYS A 73 17.32 17.42 8.40
CA LYS A 73 17.19 18.80 8.91
C LYS A 73 16.84 18.89 10.39
N ASN A 74 17.29 17.91 11.17
CA ASN A 74 17.01 17.75 12.61
C ASN A 74 15.50 17.64 12.95
N VAL A 75 14.66 17.22 12.00
CA VAL A 75 13.25 16.90 12.27
C VAL A 75 13.18 15.66 13.18
N SER A 76 12.64 15.85 14.39
CA SER A 76 12.43 14.75 15.33
C SER A 76 11.49 13.70 14.74
N SER A 77 11.92 12.44 14.76
CA SER A 77 11.13 11.30 14.29
C SER A 77 11.66 9.99 14.88
N TYR A 78 10.85 8.93 14.81
CA TYR A 78 11.14 7.62 15.38
C TYR A 78 10.83 6.52 14.36
N SER A 79 11.70 5.53 14.18
CA SER A 79 11.47 4.43 13.26
C SER A 79 11.99 3.09 13.79
N GLY A 80 11.62 2.01 13.11
CA GLY A 80 12.07 0.66 13.41
C GLY A 80 11.03 -0.39 13.04
N TYR A 81 11.24 -1.61 13.51
CA TYR A 81 10.40 -2.76 13.20
C TYR A 81 9.50 -3.19 14.36
N LEU A 82 8.25 -3.47 14.01
CA LEU A 82 7.25 -4.08 14.86
C LEU A 82 6.90 -5.46 14.29
N THR A 83 7.24 -6.52 15.03
CA THR A 83 6.90 -7.89 14.68
C THR A 83 5.39 -8.08 14.81
N VAL A 84 4.74 -8.54 13.73
CA VAL A 84 3.31 -8.82 13.65
C VAL A 84 3.00 -10.31 13.51
N ASP A 85 3.98 -11.12 13.10
CA ASP A 85 3.89 -12.58 13.21
C ASP A 85 5.27 -13.17 13.54
N LYS A 86 5.35 -13.93 14.63
CA LYS A 86 6.59 -14.58 15.08
C LYS A 86 6.85 -15.93 14.40
N GLN A 87 5.84 -16.58 13.83
CA GLN A 87 5.99 -17.86 13.11
C GLN A 87 6.71 -17.65 11.78
N PHE A 88 6.43 -16.53 11.11
CA PHE A 88 6.96 -16.20 9.79
C PHE A 88 7.96 -15.02 9.82
N ASP A 89 8.48 -14.64 10.98
CA ASP A 89 9.33 -13.44 11.18
C ASP A 89 8.83 -12.21 10.40
N SER A 90 7.53 -11.94 10.52
CA SER A 90 6.85 -10.89 9.77
C SER A 90 6.96 -9.58 10.54
N ASN A 91 7.71 -8.64 9.99
CA ASN A 91 8.09 -7.40 10.65
C ASN A 91 7.65 -6.20 9.80
N MET A 92 6.80 -5.34 10.37
CA MET A 92 6.37 -4.10 9.72
C MET A 92 7.30 -2.96 10.11
N PHE A 93 7.85 -2.28 9.11
CA PHE A 93 8.58 -1.03 9.28
C PHE A 93 7.59 0.13 9.48
N PHE A 94 7.89 1.00 10.44
CA PHE A 94 7.21 2.29 10.57
C PHE A 94 8.22 3.43 10.69
N TRP A 95 7.76 4.63 10.30
CA TRP A 95 8.42 5.88 10.61
C TRP A 95 7.37 6.89 11.10
N PHE A 96 7.56 7.38 12.32
CA PHE A 96 6.64 8.24 13.04
C PHE A 96 7.20 9.65 13.24
N PHE A 97 6.35 10.64 13.03
CA PHE A 97 6.65 12.06 13.15
C PHE A 97 5.70 12.73 14.15
N PRO A 98 6.18 13.10 15.36
CA PRO A 98 5.45 13.96 16.29
C PRO A 98 4.94 15.25 15.63
N SER A 99 3.75 15.72 16.01
CA SER A 99 3.24 17.02 15.55
C SER A 99 4.22 18.16 15.87
N PHE A 100 4.45 19.04 14.91
CA PHE A 100 5.24 20.27 15.11
C PHE A 100 4.48 21.37 15.87
N SER A 101 3.18 21.19 16.13
CA SER A 101 2.33 22.09 16.90
C SER A 101 2.28 21.66 18.37
N ASN A 102 1.49 20.65 18.72
CA ASN A 102 1.39 20.11 20.07
C ASN A 102 1.22 18.59 20.08
N PHE A 103 2.34 17.87 20.17
CA PHE A 103 2.41 16.41 20.29
C PHE A 103 1.45 15.82 21.35
N GLU A 104 1.21 16.50 22.47
CA GLU A 104 0.37 15.95 23.56
C GLU A 104 -1.14 16.06 23.33
N THR A 105 -1.61 16.81 22.33
CA THR A 105 -3.05 17.04 22.10
C THR A 105 -3.48 16.88 20.65
N ASP A 106 -2.58 17.09 19.70
CA ASP A 106 -2.91 17.03 18.28
C ASP A 106 -3.28 15.60 17.85
N PRO A 107 -4.15 15.42 16.84
CA PRO A 107 -4.59 14.09 16.43
C PRO A 107 -3.45 13.22 15.91
N VAL A 108 -3.58 11.91 16.07
CA VAL A 108 -2.67 10.92 15.51
C VAL A 108 -3.25 10.41 14.19
N VAL A 109 -2.43 10.42 13.15
CA VAL A 109 -2.85 10.02 11.79
C VAL A 109 -1.96 8.88 11.31
N LEU A 110 -2.56 7.75 10.94
CA LEU A 110 -1.89 6.69 10.18
C LEU A 110 -2.02 7.01 8.68
N TRP A 111 -0.92 7.03 7.94
CA TRP A 111 -0.88 7.05 6.47
C TRP A 111 -0.46 5.69 5.90
N LEU A 112 -1.18 5.24 4.87
CA LEU A 112 -0.93 4.01 4.12
C LEU A 112 -0.95 4.30 2.62
N GLN A 113 0.12 3.94 1.90
CA GLN A 113 0.07 3.90 0.44
C GLN A 113 -0.72 2.68 -0.07
N GLY A 114 -1.16 2.74 -1.33
CA GLY A 114 -1.80 1.64 -2.03
C GLY A 114 -0.81 0.66 -2.69
N GLY A 115 -0.78 0.65 -4.01
CA GLY A 115 -0.17 -0.40 -4.82
C GLY A 115 -1.23 -1.37 -5.34
N PRO A 116 -1.33 -2.61 -4.81
CA PRO A 116 -0.92 -3.06 -3.48
C PRO A 116 0.59 -3.21 -3.26
N GLY A 117 1.02 -3.03 -2.00
CA GLY A 117 2.40 -3.25 -1.59
C GLY A 117 3.38 -2.13 -1.99
N ALA A 118 2.88 -0.91 -2.22
CA ALA A 118 3.70 0.28 -2.38
C ALA A 118 4.20 0.80 -1.01
N SER A 119 5.38 1.43 -0.98
CA SER A 119 5.92 1.98 0.27
C SER A 119 5.21 3.25 0.71
N SER A 120 4.83 3.34 2.00
CA SER A 120 4.28 4.56 2.62
C SER A 120 5.32 5.69 2.77
N LEU A 121 6.59 5.42 2.45
CA LEU A 121 7.60 6.45 2.28
C LEU A 121 7.35 7.30 1.01
N ILE A 122 6.51 6.84 0.07
CA ILE A 122 5.99 7.67 -1.03
C ILE A 122 5.25 8.88 -0.43
N GLY A 123 4.21 8.66 0.38
CA GLY A 123 3.50 9.74 1.09
C GLY A 123 4.42 10.67 1.90
N LEU A 124 5.43 10.10 2.56
CA LEU A 124 6.40 10.85 3.36
C LEU A 124 7.27 11.82 2.53
N PHE A 125 7.76 11.39 1.37
CA PHE A 125 8.75 12.13 0.58
C PHE A 125 8.17 12.82 -0.65
N ALA A 126 7.15 12.26 -1.30
CA ALA A 126 6.52 12.84 -2.47
C ALA A 126 5.38 13.80 -2.11
N GLU A 127 4.62 13.57 -1.02
CA GLU A 127 3.22 14.04 -0.92
C GLU A 127 2.92 14.90 0.32
N ASN A 128 2.62 14.27 1.46
CA ASN A 128 2.07 14.91 2.65
C ASN A 128 3.07 15.02 3.82
N GLY A 129 4.19 14.28 3.78
CA GLY A 129 5.22 14.33 4.80
C GLY A 129 6.12 15.58 4.78
N PRO A 130 6.96 15.77 5.80
CA PRO A 130 7.69 17.02 6.04
C PRO A 130 8.85 17.24 5.06
N PHE A 131 9.13 16.28 4.17
CA PHE A 131 10.28 16.30 3.27
C PHE A 131 9.89 16.38 1.80
N LYS A 132 10.85 16.85 0.98
CA LYS A 132 10.85 16.76 -0.47
C LYS A 132 12.26 16.41 -0.97
N PRO A 133 12.47 15.30 -1.71
CA PRO A 133 13.76 14.94 -2.29
C PRO A 133 14.39 16.07 -3.10
N ALA A 134 15.69 16.29 -2.89
CA ALA A 134 16.51 17.24 -3.61
C ALA A 134 17.65 16.50 -4.36
N LYS A 135 18.52 17.23 -5.05
CA LYS A 135 19.71 16.64 -5.71
C LYS A 135 20.69 16.01 -4.70
N HIS A 136 20.73 16.59 -3.49
CA HIS A 136 21.59 16.15 -2.39
C HIS A 136 20.76 16.23 -1.08
N GLY A 137 20.30 15.09 -0.57
CA GLY A 137 19.42 15.04 0.60
C GLY A 137 17.97 15.48 0.33
N VAL A 138 17.31 16.00 1.37
CA VAL A 138 15.94 16.54 1.31
C VAL A 138 15.89 18.03 1.61
N ASN A 139 14.83 18.68 1.14
CA ASN A 139 14.37 19.98 1.62
C ASN A 139 13.12 19.80 2.50
N LEU A 140 12.81 20.78 3.35
CA LEU A 140 11.54 20.81 4.09
C LEU A 140 10.38 21.18 3.16
N ARG A 141 9.22 20.56 3.38
CA ARG A 141 7.97 20.81 2.64
C ARG A 141 7.12 21.85 3.37
N LYS A 142 6.83 22.97 2.71
CA LYS A 142 6.05 24.10 3.28
C LYS A 142 4.66 23.69 3.78
N TYR A 143 3.98 22.80 3.06
CA TYR A 143 2.66 22.28 3.41
C TYR A 143 2.79 20.77 3.64
N ASN A 144 2.72 20.35 4.89
CA ASN A 144 2.84 18.95 5.31
C ASN A 144 1.85 18.68 6.46
N TRP A 145 1.44 17.42 6.64
CA TRP A 145 0.43 17.07 7.65
C TRP A 145 0.97 17.09 9.08
N VAL A 146 2.29 16.86 9.25
CA VAL A 146 2.99 16.87 10.54
C VAL A 146 2.92 18.25 11.24
N HIS A 147 2.59 19.31 10.51
CA HIS A 147 2.48 20.65 11.07
C HIS A 147 1.37 20.83 12.12
N GLY A 148 0.40 19.90 12.21
CA GLY A 148 -0.70 19.89 13.18
C GLY A 148 -1.25 18.49 13.50
N HIS A 149 -0.49 17.44 13.19
CA HIS A 149 -0.85 16.04 13.44
C HIS A 149 0.40 15.23 13.76
N SER A 150 0.27 14.22 14.61
CA SER A 150 1.31 13.23 14.86
C SER A 150 1.15 12.09 13.84
N VAL A 151 1.99 12.03 12.80
CA VAL A 151 1.78 11.16 11.63
C VAL A 151 2.64 9.90 11.66
N ILE A 152 2.03 8.74 11.52
CA ILE A 152 2.65 7.42 11.40
C ILE A 152 2.60 6.99 9.93
N TYR A 153 3.76 6.70 9.33
CA TYR A 153 3.85 6.04 8.02
C TYR A 153 4.23 4.58 8.29
N ILE A 154 3.45 3.62 7.79
CA ILE A 154 3.74 2.19 7.92
C ILE A 154 3.86 1.58 6.53
N ASP A 155 4.98 0.94 6.23
CA ASP A 155 5.13 0.16 5.00
C ASP A 155 4.24 -1.09 5.11
N ASN A 156 3.21 -1.16 4.28
CA ASN A 156 2.11 -2.12 4.41
C ASN A 156 1.75 -2.73 3.05
N PRO A 157 1.48 -4.05 2.99
CA PRO A 157 1.63 -5.08 4.02
C PRO A 157 3.10 -5.50 4.23
N VAL A 158 3.33 -6.59 4.97
CA VAL A 158 4.66 -7.22 4.99
C VAL A 158 5.06 -7.71 3.59
N GLY A 159 6.25 -7.32 3.15
CA GLY A 159 6.72 -7.41 1.76
C GLY A 159 6.78 -6.06 1.04
N ALA A 160 6.07 -5.02 1.50
CA ALA A 160 6.11 -3.67 0.95
C ALA A 160 7.25 -2.83 1.55
N GLY A 161 7.87 -1.95 0.76
CA GLY A 161 8.90 -1.02 1.23
C GLY A 161 10.04 -1.73 1.98
N TYR A 162 10.22 -1.39 3.25
CA TYR A 162 11.15 -2.05 4.17
C TYR A 162 10.53 -3.16 5.04
N SER A 163 9.21 -3.35 5.03
CA SER A 163 8.52 -4.41 5.76
C SER A 163 8.76 -5.77 5.10
N PHE A 164 9.04 -6.81 5.88
CA PHE A 164 9.44 -8.11 5.36
C PHE A 164 8.79 -9.28 6.10
N THR A 165 8.90 -10.48 5.52
CA THR A 165 8.41 -11.74 6.10
C THR A 165 9.13 -12.94 5.49
N ASN A 166 9.38 -13.97 6.30
CA ASN A 166 9.85 -15.28 5.84
C ASN A 166 8.65 -16.14 5.39
N GLY A 167 8.03 -15.74 4.27
CA GLY A 167 6.94 -16.49 3.61
C GLY A 167 5.53 -16.23 4.14
N GLY A 168 5.36 -15.48 5.21
CA GLY A 168 4.06 -15.09 5.81
C GLY A 168 3.35 -13.94 5.08
N TYR A 169 3.36 -13.96 3.75
CA TYR A 169 2.69 -12.94 2.93
C TYR A 169 1.17 -12.99 3.12
N VAL A 170 0.57 -11.80 3.26
CA VAL A 170 -0.89 -11.64 3.42
C VAL A 170 -1.64 -12.04 2.16
N LYS A 171 -2.86 -12.59 2.31
CA LYS A 171 -3.68 -13.11 1.19
C LYS A 171 -5.11 -12.59 1.15
N ASN A 172 -5.46 -11.71 2.08
CA ASN A 172 -6.73 -11.00 2.13
C ASN A 172 -6.62 -9.80 3.08
N GLU A 173 -7.57 -8.88 2.95
CA GLU A 173 -7.61 -7.64 3.73
C GLU A 173 -7.89 -7.87 5.23
N THR A 174 -8.55 -8.96 5.61
CA THR A 174 -8.75 -9.31 7.02
C THR A 174 -7.42 -9.54 7.74
N VAL A 175 -6.46 -10.22 7.10
CA VAL A 175 -5.11 -10.43 7.67
C VAL A 175 -4.28 -9.15 7.64
N VAL A 176 -4.49 -8.27 6.63
CA VAL A 176 -3.87 -6.92 6.61
C VAL A 176 -4.31 -6.10 7.82
N GLY A 177 -5.63 -6.02 8.06
CA GLY A 177 -6.20 -5.34 9.23
C GLY A 177 -5.69 -5.91 10.56
N GLN A 178 -5.60 -7.24 10.69
CA GLN A 178 -5.04 -7.88 11.88
C GLN A 178 -3.56 -7.53 12.11
N ASN A 179 -2.73 -7.52 11.08
CA ASN A 179 -1.31 -7.20 11.21
C ASN A 179 -1.07 -5.70 11.52
N LEU A 180 -1.77 -4.80 10.82
CA LEU A 180 -1.77 -3.37 11.15
C LEU A 180 -2.25 -3.11 12.59
N TYR A 181 -3.23 -3.86 13.10
CA TYR A 181 -3.72 -3.72 14.47
C TYR A 181 -2.67 -4.15 15.51
N LYS A 182 -1.96 -5.26 15.28
CA LYS A 182 -0.82 -5.67 16.12
C LYS A 182 0.31 -4.63 16.12
N ALA A 183 0.57 -3.98 14.98
CA ALA A 183 1.55 -2.90 14.90
C ALA A 183 1.08 -1.65 15.67
N LEU A 184 -0.17 -1.21 15.49
CA LEU A 184 -0.72 -0.04 16.20
C LEU A 184 -0.78 -0.25 17.72
N LEU A 185 -1.12 -1.44 18.21
CA LEU A 185 -1.07 -1.73 19.65
C LEU A 185 0.35 -1.55 20.22
N GLN A 186 1.38 -2.03 19.52
CA GLN A 186 2.77 -1.84 19.92
C GLN A 186 3.21 -0.37 19.81
N PHE A 187 2.74 0.36 18.79
CA PHE A 187 2.95 1.81 18.68
C PHE A 187 2.36 2.58 19.88
N PHE A 188 1.11 2.29 20.28
CA PHE A 188 0.50 2.92 21.46
C PHE A 188 1.07 2.41 22.80
N GLN A 189 1.82 1.30 22.82
CA GLN A 189 2.67 0.91 23.95
C GLN A 189 4.00 1.66 23.97
N LEU A 190 4.53 2.04 22.79
CA LEU A 190 5.72 2.87 22.64
C LEU A 190 5.46 4.35 22.96
N PHE A 191 4.24 4.83 22.66
CA PHE A 191 3.75 6.20 22.86
C PHE A 191 2.39 6.24 23.61
N PRO A 192 2.30 5.76 24.87
CA PRO A 192 1.04 5.68 25.62
C PRO A 192 0.39 7.04 25.89
N GLU A 193 1.16 8.12 25.92
CA GLU A 193 0.62 9.48 26.04
C GLU A 193 -0.29 9.88 24.87
N LEU A 194 -0.10 9.27 23.69
CA LEU A 194 -0.91 9.51 22.50
C LEU A 194 -2.20 8.69 22.45
N GLN A 195 -2.37 7.68 23.31
CA GLN A 195 -3.52 6.77 23.24
C GLN A 195 -4.86 7.47 23.52
N LYS A 196 -4.82 8.61 24.22
CA LYS A 196 -5.96 9.51 24.48
C LYS A 196 -6.33 10.38 23.26
N ASN A 197 -5.39 10.63 22.34
CA ASN A 197 -5.55 11.60 21.26
C ASN A 197 -6.53 11.05 20.22
N ASP A 198 -7.18 11.91 19.44
CA ASP A 198 -8.07 11.49 18.37
C ASP A 198 -7.26 10.78 17.27
N PHE A 199 -7.61 9.52 16.97
CA PHE A 199 -6.91 8.71 15.96
C PHE A 199 -7.70 8.65 14.66
N PHE A 200 -7.00 8.83 13.53
CA PHE A 200 -7.54 8.74 12.19
C PHE A 200 -6.71 7.79 11.31
N VAL A 201 -7.40 6.97 10.51
CA VAL A 201 -6.78 6.08 9.53
C VAL A 201 -6.91 6.70 8.14
N THR A 202 -5.79 6.88 7.44
CA THR A 202 -5.76 7.55 6.14
C THR A 202 -4.89 6.82 5.13
N GLY A 203 -5.18 7.01 3.85
CA GLY A 203 -4.41 6.46 2.75
C GLY A 203 -5.07 6.69 1.40
N GLU A 204 -4.46 6.17 0.35
CA GLU A 204 -4.89 6.39 -1.03
C GLU A 204 -4.74 5.17 -1.95
N SER A 205 -5.32 5.25 -3.15
CA SER A 205 -5.26 4.19 -4.17
C SER A 205 -5.75 2.85 -3.59
N TYR A 206 -4.98 1.76 -3.68
CA TYR A 206 -5.35 0.48 -3.10
C TYR A 206 -5.52 0.51 -1.55
N ALA A 207 -5.02 1.53 -0.85
CA ALA A 207 -5.33 1.71 0.57
C ALA A 207 -6.82 2.07 0.82
N GLY A 208 -7.61 2.31 -0.24
CA GLY A 208 -9.07 2.22 -0.19
C GLY A 208 -9.60 0.89 0.37
N LYS A 209 -8.77 -0.17 0.40
CA LYS A 209 -9.01 -1.41 1.15
C LYS A 209 -8.36 -1.43 2.53
N TYR A 210 -7.07 -1.09 2.60
CA TYR A 210 -6.30 -1.12 3.84
C TYR A 210 -6.95 -0.26 4.94
N VAL A 211 -7.45 0.94 4.59
CA VAL A 211 -8.03 1.92 5.52
C VAL A 211 -9.33 1.40 6.15
N PRO A 212 -10.34 0.88 5.40
CA PRO A 212 -11.45 0.13 5.98
C PRO A 212 -11.03 -1.10 6.78
N ALA A 213 -10.09 -1.90 6.28
CA ALA A 213 -9.67 -3.15 6.92
C ALA A 213 -9.14 -2.94 8.35
N ILE A 214 -8.21 -1.99 8.54
CA ILE A 214 -7.71 -1.65 9.88
C ILE A 214 -8.76 -0.93 10.73
N SER A 215 -9.56 -0.02 10.15
CA SER A 215 -10.61 0.70 10.89
C SER A 215 -11.66 -0.26 11.45
N PHE A 216 -12.07 -1.27 10.65
CA PHE A 216 -12.97 -2.34 11.05
C PHE A 216 -12.34 -3.23 12.13
N THR A 217 -11.08 -3.64 11.94
CA THR A 217 -10.35 -4.44 12.94
C THR A 217 -10.25 -3.71 14.29
N ILE A 218 -9.99 -2.39 14.28
CA ILE A 218 -9.98 -1.56 15.48
C ILE A 218 -11.37 -1.48 16.13
N HIS A 219 -12.43 -1.28 15.34
CA HIS A 219 -13.81 -1.19 15.83
C HIS A 219 -14.24 -2.45 16.60
N GLU A 220 -14.09 -3.62 15.99
CA GLU A 220 -14.44 -4.92 16.59
C GLU A 220 -13.64 -5.17 17.89
N ASN A 221 -12.32 -4.98 17.84
CA ASN A 221 -11.46 -5.23 19.00
C ASN A 221 -11.67 -4.21 20.13
N ASN A 222 -11.98 -2.95 19.81
CA ASN A 222 -12.25 -1.89 20.79
C ASN A 222 -13.44 -2.20 21.70
N VAL A 223 -14.33 -3.14 21.36
CA VAL A 223 -15.42 -3.56 22.27
C VAL A 223 -14.82 -4.15 23.55
N LEU A 224 -13.91 -5.12 23.41
CA LEU A 224 -13.36 -5.93 24.50
C LEU A 224 -11.94 -5.53 24.95
N ALA A 225 -11.23 -4.69 24.17
CA ALA A 225 -9.85 -4.30 24.47
C ALA A 225 -9.73 -3.50 25.78
N LYS A 226 -8.78 -3.92 26.63
CA LYS A 226 -8.33 -3.15 27.81
C LYS A 226 -7.61 -1.86 27.39
N GLN A 227 -6.83 -1.93 26.31
CA GLN A 227 -6.14 -0.80 25.71
C GLN A 227 -6.84 -0.44 24.40
N LYS A 228 -7.76 0.53 24.44
CA LYS A 228 -8.55 0.96 23.27
C LYS A 228 -7.79 1.99 22.44
N ILE A 229 -7.93 1.92 21.12
CA ILE A 229 -7.45 2.94 20.18
C ILE A 229 -8.59 3.93 19.93
N ASN A 230 -8.37 5.23 20.17
CA ASN A 230 -9.39 6.27 20.10
C ASN A 230 -9.73 6.70 18.64
N LEU A 231 -10.14 5.73 17.81
CA LEU A 231 -10.54 5.95 16.43
C LEU A 231 -11.73 6.92 16.34
N LYS A 232 -11.60 7.96 15.51
CA LYS A 232 -12.64 8.98 15.27
C LYS A 232 -13.13 9.07 13.83
N GLY A 233 -12.36 8.52 12.89
CA GLY A 233 -12.67 8.61 11.48
C GLY A 233 -11.59 8.02 10.58
N LEU A 234 -11.90 8.01 9.30
CA LEU A 234 -11.03 7.54 8.23
C LEU A 234 -11.15 8.41 6.98
N ALA A 235 -10.05 8.54 6.23
CA ALA A 235 -10.01 9.29 4.97
C ALA A 235 -9.36 8.47 3.84
N ILE A 236 -10.00 8.39 2.69
CA ILE A 236 -9.58 7.59 1.53
C ILE A 236 -9.47 8.50 0.31
N GLY A 237 -8.26 8.63 -0.23
CA GLY A 237 -7.96 9.39 -1.46
C GLY A 237 -7.94 8.50 -2.70
N ASN A 238 -8.69 8.86 -3.75
CA ASN A 238 -8.65 8.21 -5.07
C ASN A 238 -8.73 6.66 -5.00
N GLY A 239 -9.51 6.14 -4.03
CA GLY A 239 -9.29 4.80 -3.49
C GLY A 239 -10.12 3.69 -4.15
N LEU A 240 -9.52 2.50 -4.28
CA LEU A 240 -10.22 1.28 -4.69
C LEU A 240 -10.88 0.62 -3.46
N CYS A 241 -12.20 0.69 -3.38
CA CYS A 241 -13.01 0.22 -2.24
C CYS A 241 -14.07 -0.82 -2.65
N ASP A 242 -14.70 -0.62 -3.80
CA ASP A 242 -15.85 -1.40 -4.28
C ASP A 242 -15.74 -1.64 -5.80
N PRO A 243 -14.90 -2.61 -6.23
CA PRO A 243 -14.52 -2.74 -7.64
C PRO A 243 -15.69 -2.95 -8.61
N GLU A 244 -16.78 -3.61 -8.18
CA GLU A 244 -17.99 -3.77 -9.00
C GLU A 244 -18.61 -2.42 -9.40
N ASN A 245 -18.62 -1.47 -8.47
CA ASN A 245 -19.19 -0.15 -8.69
C ASN A 245 -18.19 0.87 -9.23
N GLN A 246 -16.89 0.57 -9.23
CA GLN A 246 -15.82 1.47 -9.68
C GLN A 246 -15.27 1.15 -11.08
N LEU A 247 -15.55 -0.03 -11.66
CA LEU A 247 -15.26 -0.35 -13.07
C LEU A 247 -16.19 0.43 -14.04
N LYS A 248 -15.95 1.75 -14.17
CA LYS A 248 -16.78 2.70 -14.94
C LYS A 248 -15.94 3.78 -15.67
N TYR A 249 -14.72 3.41 -16.05
CA TYR A 249 -13.77 4.21 -16.85
C TYR A 249 -14.33 4.60 -18.22
N SER A 250 -15.06 3.71 -18.90
CA SER A 250 -15.59 3.92 -20.26
C SER A 250 -16.44 5.19 -20.35
N TYR A 251 -17.40 5.35 -19.43
CA TYR A 251 -18.25 6.52 -19.37
C TYR A 251 -17.47 7.76 -18.91
N TYR A 252 -16.58 7.62 -17.92
CA TYR A 252 -15.79 8.73 -17.38
C TYR A 252 -14.87 9.35 -18.44
N LEU A 253 -14.06 8.53 -19.13
CA LEU A 253 -13.15 8.96 -20.19
C LEU A 253 -13.90 9.59 -21.37
N TYR A 254 -15.09 9.08 -21.71
CA TYR A 254 -15.93 9.63 -22.77
C TYR A 254 -16.53 11.00 -22.39
N GLN A 255 -17.02 11.17 -21.16
CA GLN A 255 -17.52 12.47 -20.69
C GLN A 255 -16.41 13.54 -20.59
N LEU A 256 -15.15 13.11 -20.40
CA LEU A 256 -13.98 13.99 -20.48
C LEU A 256 -13.50 14.26 -21.92
N GLY A 257 -14.10 13.62 -22.93
CA GLY A 257 -13.70 13.76 -24.34
C GLY A 257 -12.36 13.10 -24.70
N LEU A 258 -11.85 12.20 -23.84
CA LEU A 258 -10.57 11.51 -24.04
C LEU A 258 -10.68 10.33 -25.01
N ILE A 259 -11.89 9.81 -25.23
CA ILE A 259 -12.20 8.70 -26.13
C ILE A 259 -13.48 8.99 -26.93
N ASP A 260 -13.64 8.34 -28.08
CA ASP A 260 -14.85 8.44 -28.90
C ASP A 260 -15.91 7.40 -28.46
N MET A 261 -17.08 7.41 -29.12
CA MET A 261 -18.19 6.49 -28.81
C MET A 261 -17.86 5.02 -29.13
N ASN A 262 -16.94 4.76 -30.08
CA ASN A 262 -16.52 3.40 -30.42
C ASN A 262 -15.63 2.82 -29.31
N ALA A 263 -14.64 3.59 -28.86
CA ALA A 263 -13.79 3.25 -27.73
C ALA A 263 -14.57 3.18 -26.40
N GLN A 264 -15.52 4.08 -26.18
CA GLN A 264 -16.44 4.02 -25.03
C GLN A 264 -17.20 2.70 -25.00
N LYS A 265 -17.75 2.25 -26.14
CA LYS A 265 -18.41 0.95 -26.23
C LYS A 265 -17.44 -0.21 -25.96
N MET A 266 -16.27 -0.22 -26.59
CA MET A 266 -15.29 -1.32 -26.41
C MET A 266 -14.82 -1.46 -24.96
N LEU A 267 -14.56 -0.34 -24.28
CA LEU A 267 -14.21 -0.35 -22.86
C LEU A 267 -15.39 -0.80 -21.98
N HIS A 268 -16.62 -0.40 -22.32
CA HIS A 268 -17.81 -0.85 -21.58
C HIS A 268 -18.05 -2.36 -21.69
N ASP A 269 -17.85 -2.95 -22.89
CA ASP A 269 -17.94 -4.40 -23.08
C ASP A 269 -16.86 -5.16 -22.24
N ILE A 270 -15.68 -4.54 -22.02
CA ILE A 270 -14.62 -5.07 -21.14
C ILE A 270 -14.98 -4.91 -19.65
N GLU A 271 -15.50 -3.76 -19.23
CA GLU A 271 -15.97 -3.52 -17.85
C GLU A 271 -17.07 -4.49 -17.43
N MET A 272 -18.08 -4.69 -18.29
CA MET A 272 -19.18 -5.60 -18.02
C MET A 272 -18.71 -7.06 -17.88
N LYS A 273 -17.65 -7.46 -18.59
CA LYS A 273 -16.97 -8.75 -18.40
C LYS A 273 -16.24 -8.83 -17.06
N GLY A 274 -15.56 -7.76 -16.63
CA GLY A 274 -14.94 -7.68 -15.30
C GLY A 274 -15.98 -7.75 -14.17
N ILE A 275 -17.11 -7.08 -14.33
CA ILE A 275 -18.25 -7.09 -13.39
C ILE A 275 -18.92 -8.48 -13.36
N ASP A 276 -19.04 -9.18 -14.49
CA ASP A 276 -19.51 -10.59 -14.50
C ASP A 276 -18.57 -11.51 -13.72
N PHE A 277 -17.25 -11.34 -13.89
CA PHE A 277 -16.26 -12.10 -13.17
C PHE A 277 -16.31 -11.85 -11.66
N ILE A 278 -16.47 -10.60 -11.22
CA ILE A 278 -16.72 -10.24 -9.80
C ILE A 278 -17.95 -10.96 -9.26
N LYS A 279 -19.08 -10.91 -9.98
CA LYS A 279 -20.36 -11.51 -9.55
C LYS A 279 -20.29 -13.03 -9.44
N HIS A 280 -19.48 -13.67 -10.28
CA HIS A 280 -19.21 -15.10 -10.25
C HIS A 280 -17.98 -15.49 -9.40
N GLN A 281 -17.43 -14.56 -8.61
CA GLN A 281 -16.27 -14.77 -7.72
C GLN A 281 -15.00 -15.27 -8.44
N LYS A 282 -14.86 -14.94 -9.73
CA LYS A 282 -13.71 -15.23 -10.60
C LYS A 282 -12.65 -14.15 -10.41
N TRP A 283 -12.08 -14.09 -9.22
CA TRP A 283 -11.27 -12.96 -8.76
C TRP A 283 -10.02 -12.72 -9.61
N LEU A 284 -9.37 -13.78 -10.10
CA LEU A 284 -8.15 -13.67 -10.91
C LEU A 284 -8.48 -13.14 -12.32
N GLU A 285 -9.55 -13.63 -12.94
CA GLU A 285 -9.99 -13.16 -14.26
C GLU A 285 -10.53 -11.72 -14.18
N ALA A 286 -11.20 -11.36 -13.08
CA ALA A 286 -11.58 -9.97 -12.79
C ALA A 286 -10.35 -9.06 -12.62
N PHE A 287 -9.31 -9.54 -11.94
CA PHE A 287 -8.08 -8.76 -11.71
C PHE A 287 -7.30 -8.55 -13.02
N GLN A 288 -7.25 -9.56 -13.89
CA GLN A 288 -6.69 -9.43 -15.24
C GLN A 288 -7.40 -8.31 -16.02
N VAL A 289 -8.74 -8.32 -16.04
CA VAL A 289 -9.52 -7.25 -16.68
C VAL A 289 -9.26 -5.87 -16.07
N PHE A 290 -9.12 -5.77 -14.75
CA PHE A 290 -8.80 -4.52 -14.06
C PHE A 290 -7.40 -4.00 -14.43
N ASN A 291 -6.39 -4.88 -14.41
CA ASN A 291 -5.01 -4.55 -14.79
C ASN A 291 -4.92 -4.07 -16.26
N ASP A 292 -5.57 -4.78 -17.18
CA ASP A 292 -5.59 -4.45 -18.62
C ASP A 292 -6.21 -3.07 -18.92
N LEU A 293 -7.01 -2.51 -17.99
CA LEU A 293 -7.67 -1.20 -18.12
C LEU A 293 -6.85 -0.02 -17.55
N ILE A 294 -5.87 -0.24 -16.66
CA ILE A 294 -5.40 0.78 -15.69
C ILE A 294 -3.90 1.11 -15.75
N ASN A 295 -3.11 0.38 -16.54
CA ASN A 295 -1.64 0.49 -16.55
C ASN A 295 -1.06 1.88 -16.93
N ASP A 296 -0.84 2.79 -15.96
CA ASP A 296 0.10 3.92 -16.10
C ASP A 296 0.71 4.50 -14.78
N TYR A 297 1.97 4.14 -14.50
CA TYR A 297 3.11 5.03 -14.15
C TYR A 297 3.11 6.05 -12.96
N LEU A 298 3.88 5.73 -11.89
CA LEU A 298 4.78 6.62 -11.08
C LEU A 298 5.83 5.72 -10.31
N ILE A 299 7.01 6.05 -9.72
CA ILE A 299 7.89 7.23 -9.54
C ILE A 299 9.40 6.80 -9.56
N GLU A 300 10.33 7.50 -10.26
CA GLU A 300 11.79 7.16 -10.24
C GLU A 300 12.61 7.79 -9.08
N ARG A 301 12.38 9.08 -8.78
CA ARG A 301 13.39 9.96 -8.13
C ARG A 301 13.66 9.72 -6.63
N MET A 302 12.90 8.84 -5.98
CA MET A 302 12.96 8.63 -4.53
C MET A 302 13.92 7.52 -4.11
N GLY A 303 13.93 6.39 -4.83
CA GLY A 303 14.60 5.15 -4.40
C GLY A 303 16.10 5.29 -4.12
N LYS A 304 16.82 6.04 -4.97
CA LYS A 304 18.26 6.30 -4.79
C LYS A 304 18.61 6.99 -3.47
N TYR A 305 17.74 7.86 -2.95
CA TYR A 305 18.02 8.55 -1.69
C TYR A 305 17.70 7.65 -0.49
N ILE A 306 16.55 6.97 -0.53
CA ILE A 306 16.12 6.06 0.55
C ILE A 306 17.12 4.90 0.73
N GLN A 307 17.65 4.35 -0.37
CA GLN A 307 18.63 3.27 -0.32
C GLN A 307 20.07 3.70 0.04
N SER A 308 20.36 4.98 0.26
CA SER A 308 21.72 5.39 0.67
C SER A 308 22.06 4.87 2.07
N THR A 309 23.30 4.43 2.30
CA THR A 309 23.72 3.81 3.57
C THR A 309 23.44 4.72 4.77
N GLU A 310 23.66 6.03 4.63
CA GLU A 310 23.42 7.01 5.68
C GLU A 310 21.93 7.09 6.05
N VAL A 311 21.03 7.06 5.05
CA VAL A 311 19.58 7.01 5.30
C VAL A 311 19.19 5.67 5.91
N ARG A 312 19.64 4.55 5.36
CA ARG A 312 19.34 3.20 5.85
C ARG A 312 19.77 2.99 7.30
N ARG A 313 20.97 3.47 7.67
CA ARG A 313 21.47 3.50 9.04
C ARG A 313 20.65 4.44 9.93
N ALA A 314 20.31 5.64 9.44
CA ALA A 314 19.56 6.64 10.20
C ALA A 314 18.13 6.22 10.54
N ILE A 315 17.46 5.49 9.64
CA ILE A 315 16.07 5.03 9.81
C ILE A 315 15.98 3.59 10.35
N HIS A 316 17.10 3.00 10.75
CA HIS A 316 17.20 1.71 11.45
C HIS A 316 16.73 0.47 10.66
N VAL A 317 16.78 0.51 9.32
CA VAL A 317 16.36 -0.61 8.43
C VAL A 317 17.48 -1.61 8.12
N GLY A 318 18.70 -1.35 8.61
CA GLY A 318 19.86 -2.20 8.41
C GLY A 318 20.10 -2.53 6.94
N ASN A 319 20.26 -3.81 6.60
CA ASN A 319 20.58 -4.27 5.24
C ASN A 319 19.39 -4.88 4.44
N ASN A 320 18.15 -4.65 4.87
CA ASN A 320 16.94 -5.19 4.21
C ASN A 320 16.66 -4.52 2.83
N THR A 321 16.32 -5.31 1.79
CA THR A 321 15.95 -4.77 0.46
C THR A 321 14.75 -3.80 0.55
N PHE A 322 14.76 -2.73 -0.24
CA PHE A 322 13.67 -1.77 -0.32
C PHE A 322 12.81 -2.01 -1.58
N ASN A 323 11.56 -2.44 -1.38
CA ASN A 323 10.61 -2.70 -2.46
C ASN A 323 9.67 -1.50 -2.62
N GLY A 324 9.99 -0.59 -3.56
CA GLY A 324 9.17 0.61 -3.80
C GLY A 324 7.71 0.29 -4.13
N GLU A 325 7.52 -0.74 -4.96
CA GLU A 325 6.28 -1.47 -5.22
C GLU A 325 6.61 -2.96 -5.18
N SER A 326 5.76 -3.77 -4.54
CA SER A 326 6.08 -5.17 -4.22
C SER A 326 5.15 -6.14 -4.96
N SER A 327 5.57 -6.59 -6.14
CA SER A 327 4.81 -7.54 -6.96
C SER A 327 4.54 -8.88 -6.24
N ILE A 328 5.35 -9.27 -5.27
CA ILE A 328 5.06 -10.46 -4.44
C ILE A 328 3.89 -10.23 -3.47
N VAL A 329 3.67 -9.00 -2.99
CA VAL A 329 2.44 -8.64 -2.25
C VAL A 329 1.24 -8.68 -3.18
N GLU A 330 1.33 -8.05 -4.35
CA GLU A 330 0.26 -8.04 -5.36
C GLU A 330 -0.16 -9.46 -5.75
N ILE A 331 0.79 -10.33 -6.11
CA ILE A 331 0.54 -11.74 -6.47
C ILE A 331 -0.15 -12.51 -5.33
N ASN A 332 0.17 -12.24 -4.07
CA ASN A 332 -0.49 -12.89 -2.93
C ASN A 332 -1.87 -12.29 -2.61
N LEU A 333 -2.12 -11.01 -2.92
CA LEU A 333 -3.41 -10.34 -2.77
C LEU A 333 -4.32 -10.44 -4.01
N ALA A 334 -3.87 -10.98 -5.15
CA ALA A 334 -4.61 -10.99 -6.42
C ALA A 334 -6.03 -11.57 -6.36
N LEU A 335 -6.32 -12.48 -5.43
CA LEU A 335 -7.67 -13.03 -5.20
C LEU A 335 -8.57 -12.15 -4.32
N ASP A 336 -8.02 -11.13 -3.65
CA ASP A 336 -8.75 -10.12 -2.88
C ASP A 336 -8.89 -8.80 -3.66
N ILE A 337 -7.95 -8.42 -4.54
CA ILE A 337 -7.95 -7.12 -5.27
C ILE A 337 -9.33 -6.74 -5.85
N MET A 338 -10.11 -7.71 -6.33
CA MET A 338 -11.44 -7.47 -6.92
C MET A 338 -12.66 -7.67 -5.99
N GLN A 339 -12.46 -8.04 -4.73
CA GLN A 339 -13.51 -8.10 -3.70
C GLN A 339 -13.88 -6.71 -3.16
N SER A 340 -15.08 -6.54 -2.59
CA SER A 340 -15.57 -5.26 -2.06
C SER A 340 -15.38 -5.14 -0.55
N VAL A 341 -14.85 -4.00 -0.09
CA VAL A 341 -14.82 -3.61 1.34
C VAL A 341 -15.95 -2.65 1.73
N ALA A 342 -16.89 -2.38 0.82
CA ALA A 342 -18.06 -1.54 1.09
C ALA A 342 -18.90 -2.00 2.32
N PRO A 343 -19.04 -3.30 2.65
CA PRO A 343 -19.72 -3.73 3.88
C PRO A 343 -19.04 -3.19 5.16
N TRP A 344 -17.70 -3.20 5.22
CA TRP A 344 -16.96 -2.64 6.35
C TRP A 344 -17.13 -1.12 6.44
N ILE A 345 -17.06 -0.41 5.30
CA ILE A 345 -17.32 1.04 5.24
C ILE A 345 -18.75 1.34 5.76
N THR A 346 -19.74 0.51 5.39
CA THR A 346 -21.13 0.66 5.81
C THR A 346 -21.32 0.51 7.33
N GLN A 347 -20.64 -0.46 7.97
CA GLN A 347 -20.65 -0.57 9.44
C GLN A 347 -19.92 0.62 10.08
N LEU A 348 -18.75 1.01 9.56
CA LEU A 348 -17.95 2.12 10.10
C LEU A 348 -18.66 3.48 10.02
N LEU A 349 -19.45 3.73 8.96
CA LEU A 349 -20.29 4.93 8.81
C LEU A 349 -21.30 5.13 9.95
N SER A 350 -21.69 4.05 10.64
CA SER A 350 -22.62 4.13 11.79
C SER A 350 -21.96 4.64 13.08
N HIS A 351 -20.63 4.78 13.09
CA HIS A 351 -19.83 5.03 14.30
C HIS A 351 -18.75 6.10 14.16
N TYR A 352 -18.26 6.37 12.94
CA TYR A 352 -17.08 7.21 12.70
C TYR A 352 -17.29 8.16 11.50
N ARG A 353 -16.52 9.25 11.46
CA ARG A 353 -16.49 10.16 10.31
C ARG A 353 -15.72 9.51 9.15
N VAL A 354 -16.34 9.40 7.98
CA VAL A 354 -15.70 8.87 6.77
C VAL A 354 -15.58 9.99 5.74
N LEU A 355 -14.38 10.21 5.21
CA LEU A 355 -14.12 11.08 4.08
C LEU A 355 -13.63 10.24 2.90
N ILE A 356 -14.34 10.26 1.78
CA ILE A 356 -13.83 9.78 0.49
C ILE A 356 -13.58 11.02 -0.36
N TYR A 357 -12.36 11.19 -0.83
CA TYR A 357 -11.94 12.33 -1.65
C TYR A 357 -11.25 11.84 -2.92
N ASN A 358 -11.27 12.68 -3.96
CA ASN A 358 -10.52 12.48 -5.18
C ASN A 358 -9.82 13.80 -5.51
N VAL A 359 -8.54 13.73 -5.83
CA VAL A 359 -7.69 14.84 -6.33
C VAL A 359 -7.23 14.58 -7.76
#